data_AF-A0A7C6P5Z3-F1
#
_entry.id   AF-A0A7C6P5Z3-F1
#
_cell.length_a   1.000
_cell.length_b   1.000
_cell.length_c   1.000
_cell.angle_alpha   90.00
_cell.angle_beta   90.00
_cell.angle_gamma   90.00
#
_symmetry.space_group_name_H-M   'P 1'
#
loop_
_entity.id
_entity.type
_entity.pdbx_description
1 polymer ?
#
loop_
_entity_poly.entity_id
_entity_poly.type
_entity_poly.pdbx_seq_one_letter_code
_entity_poly.pdbx_strand_id
1 'polypeptide(L)'
;MIKCIRCGKENDDKNEVCSNCGYSFKEQKVEEAYRKLLKEDPVVPDEEKSGLIDSPILTFIFGILSMILPIFVFSFLAWYNYKKPSKVKLEPFRNVGNIFAYIGAAISIFLLVYIVWGLIAPK
;
A
#
# COMPACT_ATOMS: atom_id res chain seq x y z
N MET A 1 -34.25 3.46 11.55
CA MET A 1 -34.13 4.89 11.23
C MET A 1 -32.87 5.13 10.41
N ILE A 2 -32.99 5.71 9.21
CA ILE A 2 -31.87 6.07 8.32
C ILE A 2 -31.87 7.58 8.06
N LYS A 3 -30.70 8.21 8.12
CA LYS A 3 -30.54 9.65 7.80
C LYS A 3 -30.21 9.81 6.33
N CYS A 4 -30.96 10.64 5.62
CA CYS A 4 -30.70 10.97 4.23
C CYS A 4 -29.46 11.86 4.10
N ILE A 5 -28.46 11.44 3.32
CA ILE A 5 -27.23 12.24 3.11
C ILE A 5 -27.48 13.56 2.36
N ARG A 6 -28.56 13.64 1.59
CA ARG A 6 -28.85 14.80 0.73
C ARG A 6 -29.58 15.92 1.44
N CYS A 7 -30.58 15.59 2.26
CA CYS A 7 -31.40 16.60 2.95
C CYS A 7 -31.30 16.54 4.49
N GLY A 8 -30.52 15.60 5.04
CA GLY A 8 -30.26 15.48 6.47
C GLY A 8 -31.42 14.99 7.34
N LYS A 9 -32.61 14.73 6.77
CA LYS A 9 -33.78 14.26 7.53
C LYS A 9 -33.75 12.74 7.77
N GLU A 10 -34.29 12.34 8.91
CA GLU A 10 -34.47 10.94 9.27
C GLU A 10 -35.70 10.34 8.56
N ASN A 11 -35.57 9.09 8.15
CA ASN A 11 -36.60 8.30 7.50
C ASN A 11 -36.65 6.90 8.12
N ASP A 12 -37.76 6.20 7.89
CA ASP A 12 -37.86 4.77 8.18
C ASP A 12 -36.84 3.99 7.33
N ASP A 13 -36.16 3.04 7.95
CA ASP A 13 -35.17 2.16 7.34
C ASP A 13 -35.76 1.21 6.29
N LYS A 14 -37.08 1.02 6.28
CA LYS A 14 -37.82 0.28 5.25
C LYS A 14 -38.06 1.09 3.98
N ASN A 15 -37.91 2.42 4.01
CA ASN A 15 -38.13 3.24 2.84
C ASN A 15 -37.01 3.02 1.81
N GLU A 16 -37.37 2.86 0.53
CA GLU A 16 -36.39 2.79 -0.56
C GLU A 16 -35.91 4.19 -1.00
N VAL A 17 -36.71 5.22 -0.74
CA VAL A 17 -36.47 6.62 -1.11
C VAL A 17 -36.79 7.56 0.05
N CYS A 18 -36.06 8.66 0.16
CA CYS A 18 -36.27 9.69 1.17
C CYS A 18 -37.61 10.39 0.96
N SER A 19 -38.48 10.35 1.97
CA SER A 19 -39.83 10.94 1.93
C SER A 19 -39.83 12.47 1.80
N ASN A 20 -38.69 13.12 2.04
CA ASN A 20 -38.58 14.59 1.97
C ASN A 20 -37.99 15.12 0.66
N CYS A 21 -36.99 14.43 0.09
CA CYS A 21 -36.27 14.94 -1.08
C CYS A 21 -36.18 13.94 -2.25
N GLY A 22 -36.85 12.78 -2.15
CA GLY A 22 -36.91 11.77 -3.20
C GLY A 22 -35.59 11.02 -3.48
N TYR A 23 -34.55 11.23 -2.67
CA TYR A 23 -33.24 10.59 -2.86
C TYR A 23 -33.29 9.09 -2.57
N SER A 24 -32.63 8.27 -3.40
CA SER A 24 -32.64 6.81 -3.28
C SER A 24 -31.72 6.32 -2.16
N PHE A 25 -32.26 5.57 -1.20
CA PHE A 25 -31.45 4.91 -0.17
C PHE A 25 -30.69 3.70 -0.72
N LYS A 26 -31.10 3.15 -1.89
CA LYS A 26 -30.29 2.16 -2.60
C LYS A 26 -28.98 2.80 -3.09
N GLU A 27 -29.05 4.00 -3.68
CA GLU A 27 -27.85 4.76 -4.08
C GLU A 27 -26.99 5.13 -2.88
N GLN A 28 -27.59 5.59 -1.78
CA GLN A 28 -26.85 5.89 -0.54
C GLN A 28 -26.05 4.69 -0.03
N LYS A 29 -26.67 3.49 0.01
CA LYS A 29 -26.00 2.26 0.46
C LYS A 29 -24.86 1.87 -0.46
N VAL A 30 -25.02 2.06 -1.77
CA VAL A 30 -23.94 1.82 -2.75
C VAL A 30 -22.81 2.82 -2.55
N GLU A 31 -23.11 4.10 -2.34
CA GLU A 31 -22.10 5.13 -2.10
C GLU A 31 -21.35 4.91 -0.78
N GLU A 32 -22.05 4.55 0.30
CA GLU A 32 -21.44 4.17 1.58
C GLU A 32 -20.57 2.91 1.44
N ALA A 33 -21.01 1.92 0.66
CA ALA A 33 -20.21 0.74 0.36
C ALA A 33 -18.94 1.10 -0.44
N TYR A 34 -19.07 1.94 -1.47
CA TYR A 34 -17.93 2.46 -2.23
C TYR A 34 -16.97 3.27 -1.37
N ARG A 35 -17.48 4.10 -0.45
CA ARG A 35 -16.66 4.86 0.48
C ARG A 35 -15.93 3.96 1.47
N LYS A 36 -16.58 2.89 1.97
CA LYS A 36 -15.91 1.86 2.79
C LYS A 36 -14.84 1.09 2.02
N LEU A 37 -15.00 0.92 0.70
CA LEU A 37 -14.00 0.30 -0.17
C LEU A 37 -12.82 1.24 -0.46
N LEU A 38 -13.06 2.55 -0.50
CA LEU A 38 -12.01 3.57 -0.55
C LEU A 38 -11.33 3.63 0.81
N LYS A 39 -10.30 2.80 1.03
CA LYS A 39 -9.40 2.96 2.16
C LYS A 39 -8.88 4.41 2.16
N GLU A 40 -9.13 5.15 3.23
CA GLU A 40 -8.59 6.49 3.41
C GLU A 40 -7.08 6.40 3.74
N ASP A 41 -6.33 7.45 3.40
CA ASP A 41 -4.91 7.51 3.73
C ASP A 41 -4.71 7.48 5.27
N PRO A 42 -3.64 6.87 5.78
CA PRO A 42 -3.38 6.82 7.21
C PRO A 42 -3.24 8.22 7.79
N VAL A 43 -3.89 8.46 8.94
CA VAL A 43 -3.80 9.73 9.66
C VAL A 43 -2.45 9.79 10.38
N VAL A 44 -1.60 10.71 9.93
CA VAL A 44 -0.27 11.01 10.51
C VAL A 44 -0.13 12.50 10.80
N PRO A 45 0.79 12.91 11.70
CA PRO A 45 1.14 14.30 11.90
C PRO A 45 1.52 15.00 10.59
N ASP A 46 1.26 16.31 10.49
CA ASP A 46 1.53 17.10 9.28
C ASP A 46 3.00 17.03 8.82
N GLU A 47 3.91 16.95 9.79
CA GLU A 47 5.36 16.82 9.60
C GLU A 47 5.74 15.51 8.89
N GLU A 48 4.95 14.44 9.09
CA GLU A 48 5.22 13.10 8.53
C GLU A 48 4.47 12.84 7.22
N LYS A 49 3.65 13.78 6.75
CA LYS A 49 2.84 13.62 5.52
C LYS A 49 3.68 13.35 4.27
N SER A 50 4.89 13.91 4.19
CA SER A 50 5.82 13.64 3.09
C SER A 50 6.23 12.16 3.04
N GLY A 51 6.40 11.54 4.22
CA GLY A 51 6.79 10.13 4.35
C GLY A 51 5.79 9.14 3.74
N LEU A 52 4.51 9.53 3.60
CA LEU A 52 3.48 8.68 2.97
C LEU A 52 3.70 8.50 1.46
N ILE A 53 4.42 9.44 0.84
CA ILE A 53 4.75 9.42 -0.59
C ILE A 53 6.19 8.93 -0.78
N ASP A 54 7.10 9.38 0.07
CA ASP A 54 8.52 9.07 -0.10
C ASP A 54 8.82 7.60 0.18
N SER A 55 8.25 7.03 1.24
CA SER A 55 8.51 5.64 1.62
C SER A 55 8.11 4.61 0.55
N PRO A 56 6.92 4.66 -0.09
CA PRO A 56 6.59 3.71 -1.16
C PRO A 56 7.48 3.89 -2.40
N ILE A 57 7.85 5.14 -2.75
CA ILE A 57 8.73 5.42 -3.90
C ILE A 57 10.14 4.90 -3.62
N LEU A 58 10.69 5.19 -2.45
CA LEU A 58 12.01 4.70 -2.04
C LEU A 58 12.04 3.18 -1.95
N THR A 59 10.98 2.54 -1.44
CA THR A 59 10.85 1.07 -1.43
C THR A 59 10.92 0.51 -2.85
N PHE A 60 10.25 1.16 -3.80
CA PHE A 60 10.26 0.76 -5.20
C PHE A 60 11.65 0.95 -5.85
N ILE A 61 12.28 2.12 -5.68
CA ILE A 61 13.61 2.42 -6.22
C ILE A 61 14.66 1.47 -5.65
N PHE A 62 14.70 1.28 -4.32
CA PHE A 62 15.64 0.36 -3.69
C PHE A 62 15.35 -1.10 -4.08
N GLY A 63 14.09 -1.47 -4.29
CA GLY A 63 13.71 -2.75 -4.86
C GLY A 63 14.36 -2.99 -6.23
N ILE A 64 14.23 -2.04 -7.16
CA ILE A 64 14.87 -2.13 -8.49
C ILE A 64 16.39 -2.19 -8.36
N LEU A 65 16.99 -1.31 -7.56
CA LEU A 65 18.45 -1.29 -7.36
C LEU A 65 18.98 -2.62 -6.82
N SER A 66 18.22 -3.27 -5.92
CA SER A 66 18.60 -4.58 -5.36
C SER A 66 18.63 -5.71 -6.40
N MET A 67 17.88 -5.58 -7.49
CA MET A 67 17.89 -6.56 -8.58
C MET A 67 19.06 -6.34 -9.54
N ILE A 68 19.46 -5.09 -9.77
CA ILE A 68 20.54 -4.73 -10.70
C ILE A 68 21.91 -4.91 -10.03
N LEU A 69 22.03 -4.43 -8.80
CA LEU A 69 23.24 -4.52 -7.99
C LEU A 69 22.95 -5.54 -6.88
N PRO A 70 23.51 -6.76 -6.93
CA PRO A 70 23.28 -7.81 -5.94
C PRO A 70 24.02 -7.51 -4.63
N ILE A 71 23.72 -6.34 -4.05
CA ILE A 71 24.22 -5.81 -2.81
C ILE A 71 23.06 -5.84 -1.83
N PHE A 72 23.18 -6.66 -0.79
CA PHE A 72 22.15 -6.84 0.25
C PHE A 72 21.63 -5.56 0.88
N VAL A 73 22.45 -4.50 0.87
CA VAL A 73 22.12 -3.19 1.42
C VAL A 73 20.84 -2.63 0.80
N PHE A 74 20.62 -2.77 -0.51
CA PHE A 74 19.44 -2.21 -1.16
C PHE A 74 18.16 -2.97 -0.78
N SER A 75 18.21 -4.30 -0.66
CA SER A 75 17.07 -5.08 -0.13
C SER A 75 16.73 -4.66 1.30
N PHE A 76 17.75 -4.44 2.14
CA PHE A 76 17.54 -3.98 3.52
C PHE A 76 16.92 -2.58 3.59
N LEU A 77 17.40 -1.63 2.76
CA LEU A 77 16.83 -0.28 2.67
C LEU A 77 15.40 -0.29 2.14
N ALA A 78 15.09 -1.17 1.19
CA ALA A 78 13.72 -1.35 0.70
C ALA A 78 12.79 -1.84 1.83
N TRP A 79 13.20 -2.85 2.60
CA TRP A 79 12.41 -3.33 3.74
C TRP A 79 12.29 -2.31 4.87
N TYR A 80 13.33 -1.52 5.12
CA TYR A 80 13.27 -0.44 6.10
C TYR A 80 12.21 0.60 5.73
N ASN A 81 12.11 0.97 4.44
CA ASN A 81 11.09 1.90 3.96
C ASN A 81 9.71 1.24 3.81
N TYR A 82 9.63 -0.06 3.51
CA TYR A 82 8.37 -0.81 3.42
C TYR A 82 7.57 -0.78 4.73
N LYS A 83 8.27 -0.79 5.88
CA LYS A 83 7.65 -0.73 7.22
C LYS A 83 6.98 0.61 7.55
N LYS A 84 7.23 1.66 6.77
CA LYS A 84 6.66 2.99 7.00
C LYS A 84 5.25 3.10 6.40
N PRO A 85 4.37 3.96 6.95
CA PRO A 85 3.03 4.19 6.41
C PRO A 85 3.11 4.76 4.98
N SER A 86 2.14 4.39 4.13
CA SER A 86 2.06 4.87 2.75
C SER A 86 0.64 5.33 2.42
N LYS A 87 0.52 6.21 1.43
CA LYS A 87 -0.79 6.47 0.81
C LYS A 87 -1.38 5.18 0.25
N VAL A 88 -2.69 5.03 0.36
CA VAL A 88 -3.41 3.86 -0.17
C VAL A 88 -3.18 3.73 -1.68
N LYS A 89 -3.16 4.86 -2.40
CA LYS A 89 -2.89 4.91 -3.84
C LYS A 89 -1.49 4.42 -4.22
N LEU A 90 -0.53 4.47 -3.29
CA LEU A 90 0.87 4.07 -3.50
C LEU A 90 1.21 2.72 -2.87
N GLU A 91 0.26 2.08 -2.18
CA GLU A 91 0.40 0.72 -1.66
C GLU A 91 0.82 -0.29 -2.73
N PRO A 92 0.31 -0.24 -3.99
CA PRO A 92 0.78 -1.12 -5.05
C PRO A 92 2.28 -0.96 -5.36
N PHE A 93 2.77 0.28 -5.44
CA PHE A 93 4.19 0.57 -5.68
C PHE A 93 5.07 0.04 -4.55
N ARG A 94 4.65 0.24 -3.30
CA ARG A 94 5.34 -0.28 -2.11
C ARG A 94 5.43 -1.81 -2.14
N ASN A 95 4.34 -2.48 -2.50
CA ASN A 95 4.28 -3.93 -2.56
C ASN A 95 5.15 -4.50 -3.68
N VAL A 96 5.15 -3.87 -4.86
CA VAL A 96 6.05 -4.26 -5.97
C VAL A 96 7.51 -4.08 -5.57
N GLY A 97 7.85 -2.94 -4.95
CA GLY A 97 9.20 -2.70 -4.43
C GLY A 97 9.67 -3.75 -3.43
N ASN A 98 8.76 -4.19 -2.54
CA ASN A 98 9.04 -5.26 -1.58
C ASN A 98 9.33 -6.61 -2.28
N ILE A 99 8.56 -6.95 -3.32
CA ILE A 99 8.80 -8.16 -4.12
C ILE A 99 10.17 -8.09 -4.78
N PHE A 100 10.52 -6.95 -5.38
CA PHE A 100 11.85 -6.77 -5.98
C PHE A 100 12.96 -6.89 -4.95
N ALA A 101 12.78 -6.37 -3.73
CA ALA A 101 13.73 -6.51 -2.65
C ALA A 101 13.97 -7.98 -2.27
N TYR A 102 12.93 -8.82 -2.23
CA TYR A 102 13.06 -10.27 -1.99
C TYR A 102 13.80 -10.98 -3.13
N ILE A 103 13.48 -10.64 -4.39
CA ILE A 103 14.18 -11.20 -5.56
C ILE A 103 15.66 -10.80 -5.53
N GLY A 104 15.97 -9.53 -5.29
CA GLY A 104 17.35 -9.03 -5.18
C GLY A 104 18.12 -9.69 -4.04
N ALA A 105 17.48 -9.91 -2.90
CA ALA A 105 18.08 -10.63 -1.78
C ALA A 105 18.40 -12.09 -2.17
N ALA A 106 17.48 -12.80 -2.82
CA ALA A 106 17.70 -14.18 -3.26
C ALA A 106 18.87 -14.29 -4.25
N ILE A 107 18.95 -13.39 -5.24
CA ILE A 107 20.08 -13.32 -6.19
C ILE A 107 21.39 -13.08 -5.44
N SER A 108 21.37 -12.17 -4.47
CA SER A 108 22.55 -11.84 -3.66
C SER A 108 22.99 -13.03 -2.78
N ILE A 109 22.06 -13.79 -2.17
CA ILE A 109 22.38 -15.02 -1.41
C ILE A 109 23.04 -16.03 -2.35
N PHE A 110 22.43 -16.26 -3.51
CA PHE A 110 22.91 -17.24 -4.48
C PHE A 110 24.33 -16.93 -4.95
N LEU A 111 24.62 -15.66 -5.28
CA LEU A 111 25.96 -15.21 -5.65
C LEU A 111 26.97 -15.42 -4.52
N LEU A 112 26.62 -15.10 -3.28
CA LEU A 112 27.50 -15.34 -2.14
C LEU A 112 27.81 -16.83 -1.97
N VAL A 113 26.78 -17.70 -2.04
CA VAL A 113 26.97 -19.15 -1.95
C VAL A 113 27.87 -19.66 -3.07
N TYR A 114 27.66 -19.20 -4.30
CA TYR A 114 28.49 -19.58 -5.45
C TYR A 114 29.96 -19.17 -5.27
N ILE A 115 30.21 -17.94 -4.79
CA ILE A 115 31.56 -17.43 -4.52
C ILE A 115 32.22 -18.26 -3.41
N VAL A 116 31.51 -18.50 -2.29
CA VAL A 116 32.03 -19.30 -1.17
C VAL A 116 32.33 -20.73 -1.62
N TRP A 117 31.43 -21.33 -2.41
CA TRP A 117 31.66 -22.64 -3.00
C TRP A 117 32.92 -22.67 -3.87
N GLY A 118 33.10 -21.69 -4.75
CA GLY A 118 34.29 -21.59 -5.60
C GLY A 118 35.60 -21.39 -4.82
N LEU A 119 35.54 -20.80 -3.62
CA LEU A 119 36.70 -20.64 -2.73
C LEU A 119 37.04 -21.92 -1.95
N ILE A 120 36.04 -22.75 -1.62
CA ILE A 120 36.21 -23.97 -0.80
C ILE A 120 36.39 -25.21 -1.68
N ALA A 121 35.84 -25.23 -2.89
CA ALA A 121 35.88 -26.39 -3.77
C ALA A 121 37.33 -26.74 -4.15
N PRO A 122 37.75 -28.00 -4.01
CA PRO A 122 39.04 -28.45 -4.49
C PRO A 122 39.11 -28.26 -6.01
N LYS A 123 40.22 -27.67 -6.48
CA LYS A 123 40.49 -27.47 -7.91
C LYS A 123 40.68 -28.80 -8.64
#